data_AF-A0A3D3GJG6-F1
#
_entry.id   AF-A0A3D3GJG6-F1
#
_cell.length_a   1.000
_cell.length_b   1.000
_cell.length_c   1.000
_cell.angle_alpha   90.00
_cell.angle_beta   90.00
_cell.angle_gamma   90.00
#
_symmetry.space_group_name_H-M   'P 1'
#
loop_
_entity.id
_entity.type
_entity.pdbx_description
1 polymer ?
#
loop_
_entity_poly.entity_id
_entity_poly.type
_entity_poly.pdbx_seq_one_letter_code
_entity_poly.pdbx_strand_id
1 'polypeptide(L)'
;MVVEKKKAAPAKAKAEKVEKKPAAEKIETVAVSVSGDSRNALQKRRIVEGLVVSDKMQKTIVVKVDRRVRDTMYKKYVVRSRRFKAHDEKNEAKIGDLVTIVESRPLSKEKRWVLNSILRRAGQVAEINV
;
A
#
# COMPACT_ATOMS: atom_id res chain seq x y z
N MET A 1 -12.07 -0.92 -56.26
CA MET A 1 -11.56 0.12 -55.34
C MET A 1 -12.27 1.43 -55.64
N VAL A 2 -12.42 2.32 -54.64
CA VAL A 2 -13.24 3.58 -54.60
C VAL A 2 -14.69 3.32 -54.13
N VAL A 3 -15.00 3.38 -52.83
CA VAL A 3 -15.27 4.53 -51.93
C VAL A 3 -16.74 4.94 -51.97
N GLU A 4 -17.45 4.68 -50.85
CA GLU A 4 -18.38 5.57 -50.12
C GLU A 4 -19.42 4.77 -49.32
N LYS A 5 -19.22 4.68 -48.00
CA LYS A 5 -20.32 4.45 -47.07
C LYS A 5 -20.36 5.59 -46.06
N LYS A 6 -21.29 6.50 -46.36
CA LYS A 6 -22.08 7.40 -45.54
C LYS A 6 -21.67 7.56 -44.06
N LYS A 7 -21.31 8.81 -43.78
CA LYS A 7 -21.29 9.51 -42.49
C LYS A 7 -22.68 9.47 -41.82
N ALA A 8 -22.72 9.11 -40.54
CA ALA A 8 -23.75 9.56 -39.61
C ALA A 8 -23.17 9.54 -38.18
N ALA A 9 -23.21 10.70 -37.54
CA ALA A 9 -22.79 10.93 -36.17
C ALA A 9 -24.00 10.85 -35.23
N PRO A 10 -23.82 10.48 -33.95
CA PRO A 10 -24.75 10.90 -32.91
C PRO A 10 -24.11 11.95 -31.99
N ALA A 11 -24.73 13.13 -32.03
CA ALA A 11 -25.04 14.03 -30.93
C ALA A 11 -24.06 14.11 -29.74
N LYS A 12 -23.22 15.16 -29.77
CA LYS A 12 -22.80 15.86 -28.56
C LYS A 12 -23.93 16.77 -28.11
N ALA A 13 -24.50 16.49 -26.94
CA ALA A 13 -25.28 17.46 -26.19
C ALA A 13 -24.98 17.27 -24.71
N LYS A 14 -24.24 18.21 -24.14
CA LYS A 14 -24.39 18.69 -22.76
C LYS A 14 -23.56 19.96 -22.62
N ALA A 15 -24.22 21.08 -22.87
CA ALA A 15 -23.88 22.34 -22.27
C ALA A 15 -24.88 22.52 -21.12
N GLU A 16 -24.37 22.57 -19.89
CA GLU A 16 -24.98 23.38 -18.83
C GLU A 16 -23.84 23.99 -18.03
N LYS A 17 -23.89 25.31 -17.93
CA LYS A 17 -22.86 26.20 -17.41
C LYS A 17 -23.45 26.91 -16.19
N VAL A 18 -22.59 27.16 -15.21
CA VAL A 18 -22.72 28.15 -14.13
C VAL A 18 -23.53 27.69 -12.91
N GLU A 19 -22.82 27.26 -11.87
CA GLU A 19 -23.11 27.75 -10.52
C GLU A 19 -21.86 28.41 -9.94
N LYS A 20 -22.04 29.71 -9.69
CA LYS A 20 -21.10 30.58 -9.01
C LYS A 20 -20.87 30.05 -7.60
N LYS A 21 -19.69 30.32 -7.03
CA LYS A 21 -19.53 30.37 -5.57
C LYS A 21 -20.42 31.49 -5.01
N PRO A 22 -21.22 31.20 -3.97
CA PRO A 22 -21.25 32.03 -2.77
C PRO A 22 -20.93 31.17 -1.54
N ALA A 23 -20.01 31.60 -0.68
CA ALA A 23 -20.26 32.45 0.48
C ALA A 23 -20.77 31.65 1.68
N ALA A 24 -20.10 31.91 2.80
CA ALA A 24 -20.23 31.21 4.06
C ALA A 24 -21.64 31.23 4.63
N GLU A 25 -22.03 30.12 5.26
CA GLU A 25 -23.03 30.14 6.32
C GLU A 25 -22.51 29.29 7.48
N LYS A 26 -22.52 29.94 8.65
CA LYS A 26 -21.97 29.51 9.92
C LYS A 26 -23.16 29.03 10.73
N ILE A 27 -23.27 27.75 11.05
CA ILE A 27 -24.29 27.25 11.99
C ILE A 27 -23.65 26.24 12.97
N GLU A 28 -23.48 26.78 14.17
CA GLU A 28 -23.63 26.19 15.50
C GLU A 28 -22.81 24.96 15.90
N THR A 29 -21.77 25.28 16.66
CA THR A 29 -21.11 24.46 17.67
C THR A 29 -22.11 23.83 18.65
N VAL A 30 -22.39 22.54 18.47
CA VAL A 30 -22.86 21.68 19.56
C VAL A 30 -21.68 20.79 19.96
N ALA A 31 -21.19 21.02 21.17
CA ALA A 31 -20.12 20.26 21.77
C ALA A 31 -20.59 18.82 22.03
N VAL A 32 -20.22 17.89 21.16
CA VAL A 32 -20.03 16.50 21.55
C VAL A 32 -18.55 16.22 21.44
N SER A 33 -17.86 16.47 22.55
CA SER A 33 -16.52 16.00 22.84
C SER A 33 -16.53 14.46 22.86
N VAL A 34 -16.50 13.82 21.67
CA VAL A 34 -16.11 12.42 21.58
C VAL A 34 -14.59 12.41 21.58
N SER A 35 -14.08 12.39 22.81
CA SER A 35 -12.78 11.89 23.23
C SER A 35 -12.08 11.15 22.11
N GLY A 36 -11.14 11.83 21.44
CA GLY A 36 -10.15 11.17 20.61
C GLY A 36 -9.51 10.10 21.49
N ASP A 37 -9.79 8.84 21.15
CA ASP A 37 -9.46 7.71 21.99
C ASP A 37 -7.94 7.51 21.97
N SER A 38 -7.23 8.26 22.80
CA SER A 38 -5.78 8.29 22.96
C SER A 38 -5.24 7.04 23.69
N ARG A 39 -5.88 5.89 23.48
CA ARG A 39 -5.54 4.62 24.13
C ARG A 39 -4.36 3.88 23.50
N ASN A 40 -3.70 4.42 22.48
CA ASN A 40 -2.49 3.78 21.96
C ASN A 40 -1.40 4.72 21.45
N ALA A 41 -1.12 5.79 22.20
CA ALA A 41 -0.02 6.70 21.91
C ALA A 41 1.38 6.10 22.14
N LEU A 42 1.50 4.86 22.65
CA LEU A 42 2.76 4.29 23.16
C LEU A 42 3.26 3.03 22.45
N GLN A 43 2.52 2.42 21.51
CA GLN A 43 3.02 1.24 20.79
C GLN A 43 3.20 1.51 19.29
N LYS A 44 4.38 2.07 18.95
CA LYS A 44 4.86 2.10 17.57
C LYS A 44 5.20 0.67 17.13
N ARG A 45 4.29 0.01 16.42
CA ARG A 45 4.51 -1.32 15.83
C ARG A 45 5.69 -1.25 14.84
N ARG A 46 6.53 -2.28 14.84
CA ARG A 46 7.67 -2.33 13.90
C ARG A 46 7.16 -2.50 12.48
N ILE A 47 7.63 -1.61 11.61
CA ILE A 47 7.35 -1.61 10.18
C ILE A 47 8.62 -2.01 9.45
N VAL A 48 8.53 -2.95 8.51
CA VAL A 48 9.67 -3.49 7.79
C VAL A 48 9.32 -3.65 6.32
N GLU A 49 10.27 -3.33 5.45
CA GLU A 49 10.13 -3.48 4.00
C GLU A 49 10.86 -4.74 3.52
N GLY A 50 10.32 -5.39 2.49
CA GLY A 50 10.94 -6.56 1.91
C GLY A 50 10.31 -6.98 0.59
N LEU A 51 10.94 -7.96 -0.05
CA LEU A 51 10.50 -8.52 -1.33
C LEU A 51 9.68 -9.78 -1.11
N VAL A 52 8.59 -9.94 -1.85
CA VAL A 52 7.77 -11.15 -1.83
C VAL A 52 8.48 -12.27 -2.60
N VAL A 53 8.77 -13.38 -1.91
CA VAL A 53 9.45 -14.55 -2.48
C VAL A 53 8.46 -15.65 -2.86
N SER A 54 7.35 -15.79 -2.14
CA SER A 54 6.35 -16.83 -2.40
C SER A 54 4.97 -16.38 -1.96
N ASP A 55 3.99 -16.61 -2.82
CA ASP A 55 2.55 -16.40 -2.64
C ASP A 55 1.75 -17.73 -2.73
N LYS A 56 2.43 -18.88 -2.74
CA LYS A 56 1.79 -20.19 -2.96
C LYS A 56 0.79 -20.60 -1.86
N MET A 57 0.83 -19.96 -0.69
CA MET A 57 -0.03 -20.29 0.44
C MET A 57 -1.28 -19.42 0.47
N GLN A 58 -2.40 -19.99 0.92
CA GLN A 58 -3.64 -19.23 1.07
C GLN A 58 -3.52 -18.15 2.15
N LYS A 59 -3.92 -16.93 1.81
CA LYS A 59 -3.98 -15.75 2.69
C LYS A 59 -2.63 -15.41 3.35
N THR A 60 -1.52 -15.79 2.70
CA THR A 60 -0.18 -15.69 3.30
C THR A 60 0.90 -15.56 2.26
N ILE A 61 1.74 -14.55 2.47
CA ILE A 61 2.92 -14.30 1.67
C ILE A 61 4.19 -14.53 2.48
N VAL A 62 5.25 -14.98 1.81
CA VAL A 62 6.60 -15.09 2.38
C VAL A 62 7.42 -13.90 1.90
N VAL A 63 7.77 -13.02 2.83
CA VAL A 63 8.53 -11.80 2.56
C VAL A 63 9.98 -12.01 3.02
N LYS A 64 10.94 -11.74 2.13
CA LYS A 64 12.37 -11.69 2.46
C LYS A 64 12.75 -10.25 2.79
N VAL A 65 13.25 -10.06 4.00
CA VAL A 65 13.78 -8.79 4.49
C VAL A 65 15.29 -8.91 4.56
N ASP A 66 15.97 -7.99 3.87
CA ASP A 66 17.42 -7.87 3.88
C ASP A 66 17.83 -6.71 4.81
N ARG A 67 18.74 -6.99 5.75
CA ARG A 67 19.36 -5.96 6.60
C ARG A 67 20.87 -5.96 6.42
N ARG A 68 21.46 -4.78 6.27
CA ARG A 68 22.93 -4.62 6.31
C ARG A 68 23.36 -4.52 7.77
N VAL A 69 24.20 -5.46 8.20
CA VAL A 69 24.74 -5.50 9.57
C VAL A 69 26.26 -5.46 9.48
N ARG A 70 26.89 -4.68 10.35
CA ARG A 70 28.35 -4.68 10.49
C ARG A 70 28.78 -5.93 11.23
N ASP A 71 29.71 -6.69 10.67
CA ASP A 71 30.32 -7.82 11.37
C ASP A 71 31.15 -7.33 12.56
N THR A 72 31.02 -8.00 13.72
CA THR A 72 31.65 -7.55 14.97
C THR A 72 33.18 -7.61 14.91
N MET A 73 33.74 -8.65 14.28
CA MET A 73 35.19 -8.88 14.25
C MET A 73 35.85 -8.10 13.12
N TYR A 74 35.31 -8.21 11.91
CA TYR A 74 35.96 -7.66 10.71
C TYR A 74 35.45 -6.27 10.31
N LYS A 75 34.39 -5.76 10.95
CA LYS A 75 33.76 -4.46 10.66
C LYS A 75 33.27 -4.27 9.21
N LYS A 76 33.26 -5.33 8.40
CA LYS A 76 32.69 -5.35 7.05
C LYS A 76 31.16 -5.36 7.13
N TYR A 77 30.50 -4.67 6.19
CA TYR A 77 29.05 -4.73 6.08
C TYR A 77 28.64 -6.00 5.34
N VAL A 78 27.86 -6.86 6.01
CA VAL A 78 27.30 -8.08 5.46
C VAL A 78 25.77 -7.99 5.41
N VAL A 79 25.18 -8.49 4.34
CA VAL A 79 23.72 -8.55 4.19
C VAL A 79 23.22 -9.81 4.90
N ARG A 80 22.33 -9.65 5.87
CA ARG A 80 21.63 -10.75 6.53
C ARG A 80 20.16 -10.74 6.11
N SER A 81 19.71 -11.86 5.56
CA SER A 81 18.33 -12.05 5.13
C SER A 81 17.51 -12.81 6.16
N ARG A 82 16.26 -12.41 6.40
CA ARG A 82 15.28 -13.20 7.16
C ARG A 82 13.97 -13.28 6.37
N ARG A 83 13.28 -14.41 6.49
CA ARG A 83 11.96 -14.62 5.87
C ARG A 83 10.86 -14.49 6.94
N PHE A 84 9.80 -13.78 6.60
CA PHE A 84 8.63 -13.59 7.46
C PHE A 84 7.38 -14.07 6.74
N LYS A 85 6.47 -14.72 7.47
CA LYS A 85 5.14 -15.06 6.97
C LYS A 85 4.19 -13.93 7.34
N ALA A 86 3.73 -13.19 6.33
CA ALA A 86 2.78 -12.11 6.50
C ALA A 86 1.37 -12.56 6.08
N HIS A 87 0.37 -12.11 6.83
CA HIS A 87 -1.03 -12.33 6.51
C HIS A 87 -1.50 -11.26 5.52
N ASP A 88 -2.17 -11.73 4.49
CA ASP A 88 -2.87 -10.94 3.49
C ASP A 88 -4.23 -11.62 3.28
N GLU A 89 -5.32 -10.93 3.59
CA GLU A 89 -6.67 -11.53 3.48
C GLU A 89 -7.14 -11.64 2.04
N LYS A 90 -6.71 -10.70 1.19
CA LYS A 90 -7.20 -10.53 -0.18
C LYS A 90 -6.24 -11.10 -1.22
N ASN A 91 -5.06 -11.56 -0.82
CA ASN A 91 -3.99 -12.04 -1.70
C ASN A 91 -3.64 -11.01 -2.78
N GLU A 92 -3.53 -9.74 -2.37
CA GLU A 92 -3.23 -8.62 -3.27
C GLU A 92 -1.77 -8.61 -3.73
N ALA A 93 -0.85 -9.05 -2.87
CA ALA A 93 0.58 -9.03 -3.15
C ALA A 93 1.03 -10.26 -3.95
N LYS A 94 1.81 -10.04 -5.01
CA LYS A 94 2.35 -11.07 -5.89
C LYS A 94 3.85 -11.25 -5.70
N ILE A 95 4.39 -12.36 -6.23
CA ILE A 95 5.83 -12.62 -6.25
C ILE A 95 6.57 -11.46 -6.93
N GLY A 96 7.66 -10.98 -6.30
CA GLY A 96 8.50 -9.92 -6.82
C GLY A 96 8.07 -8.50 -6.41
N ASP A 97 6.94 -8.34 -5.73
CA ASP A 97 6.51 -7.04 -5.21
C ASP A 97 7.39 -6.59 -4.04
N LEU A 98 7.63 -5.28 -3.94
CA LEU A 98 8.20 -4.63 -2.76
C LEU A 98 7.06 -4.21 -1.84
N VAL A 99 7.04 -4.79 -0.64
CA VAL A 99 5.94 -4.62 0.31
C VAL A 99 6.44 -4.16 1.67
N THR A 100 5.58 -3.43 2.36
CA THR A 100 5.75 -3.05 3.75
C THR A 100 4.87 -3.94 4.64
N ILE A 101 5.49 -4.59 5.63
CA ILE A 101 4.82 -5.44 6.61
C ILE A 101 4.91 -4.83 8.01
N VAL A 102 3.88 -5.08 8.82
CA VAL A 102 3.76 -4.57 10.18
C VAL A 102 3.59 -5.71 11.17
N GLU A 103 4.21 -5.61 12.34
CA GLU A 103 4.00 -6.57 13.44
C GLU A 103 2.53 -6.58 13.88
N SER A 104 1.99 -7.78 14.06
CA SER A 104 0.62 -7.99 14.49
C SER A 104 0.55 -8.90 15.71
N ARG A 105 -0.65 -9.03 16.27
CA ARG A 105 -0.94 -10.18 17.14
C ARG A 105 -0.64 -11.50 16.39
N PRO A 106 -0.31 -12.58 17.09
CA PRO A 106 -0.13 -13.88 16.45
C PRO A 106 -1.44 -14.31 15.78
N LEU A 107 -1.41 -14.56 14.47
CA LEU A 107 -2.56 -15.08 13.70
C LEU A 107 -2.45 -16.60 13.51
N SER A 108 -1.24 -17.13 13.67
CA SER A 108 -0.91 -18.56 13.61
C SER A 108 0.40 -18.80 14.37
N LYS A 109 0.93 -20.03 14.33
CA LYS A 109 2.21 -20.41 14.94
C LYS A 109 3.36 -19.50 14.48
N GLU A 110 3.39 -19.20 13.17
CA GLU A 110 4.48 -18.45 12.52
C GLU A 110 4.05 -17.09 11.93
N LYS A 111 2.74 -16.90 11.67
CA LYS A 111 2.21 -15.67 11.05
C LYS A 111 2.00 -14.60 12.13
N ARG A 112 2.95 -13.67 12.25
CA ARG A 112 2.96 -12.55 13.22
C ARG A 112 3.10 -11.18 12.56
N TRP A 113 2.97 -11.16 11.24
CA TRP A 113 3.13 -9.97 10.41
C TRP A 113 1.88 -9.84 9.53
N VAL A 114 1.50 -8.61 9.22
CA VAL A 114 0.37 -8.30 8.33
C VAL A 114 0.88 -7.39 7.20
N LEU A 115 0.35 -7.58 6.00
CA LEU A 115 0.59 -6.71 4.86
C LEU A 115 0.00 -5.31 5.14
N ASN A 116 0.81 -4.26 5.02
CA ASN A 116 0.37 -2.88 5.26
C ASN A 116 0.23 -2.09 3.96
N SER A 117 1.25 -2.13 3.10
CA SER A 117 1.23 -1.42 1.81
C SER A 117 2.11 -2.11 0.78
N ILE A 118 1.74 -2.00 -0.49
CA ILE A 118 2.55 -2.42 -1.64
C ILE A 118 3.23 -1.17 -2.20
N LEU A 119 4.55 -1.07 -2.04
CA LEU A 119 5.35 0.06 -2.49
C LEU A 119 5.58 0.02 -4.00
N ARG A 120 5.90 -1.17 -4.53
CA ARG A 120 6.23 -1.36 -5.94
C ARG A 120 5.73 -2.70 -6.43
N ARG A 121 5.00 -2.70 -7.54
CA ARG A 121 4.59 -3.92 -8.23
C ARG A 121 5.69 -4.46 -9.13
N ALA A 122 5.80 -5.77 -9.22
CA ALA A 122 6.68 -6.46 -10.15
C ALA A 122 6.37 -6.02 -11.59
N GLY A 123 7.32 -5.33 -12.22
CA GLY A 123 7.20 -4.82 -13.59
C GLY A 123 6.92 -3.33 -13.73
N GLN A 124 6.53 -2.63 -12.67
CA GLN A 124 6.48 -1.16 -12.70
C GLN A 124 7.87 -0.62 -12.38
N VAL A 125 8.55 -0.06 -13.37
CA VAL A 125 9.71 0.81 -13.15
C VAL A 125 9.15 2.19 -12.85
N ALA A 126 9.32 2.66 -11.62
CA ALA A 126 9.04 4.05 -11.31
C ALA A 126 10.08 4.90 -12.04
N GLU A 127 9.62 5.83 -12.87
CA GLU A 127 10.47 6.90 -13.39
C GLU A 127 10.98 7.70 -12.19
N ILE A 128 12.29 7.66 -11.98
CA ILE A 128 12.94 8.45 -10.93
C ILE A 128 13.08 9.86 -11.51
N ASN A 129 12.27 10.81 -11.04
CA ASN A 129 12.57 12.22 -11.27
C ASN A 129 13.81 12.56 -10.44
N VAL A 130 14.95 12.64 -11.13
CA VAL A 130 16.22 13.18 -10.64
C VAL A 130 16.17 14.71 -10.74
#